data_AF-A8V5J1-F1
#
_entry.id   AF-A8V5J1-F1
#
_cell.length_a   1.000
_cell.length_b   1.000
_cell.length_c   1.000
_cell.angle_alpha   90.00
_cell.angle_beta   90.00
_cell.angle_gamma   90.00
#
_symmetry.space_group_name_H-M   'P 1'
#
loop_
_entity.id
_entity.type
_entity.pdbx_description
1 polymer ?
#
loop_
_entity_poly.entity_id
_entity_poly.type
_entity_poly.pdbx_seq_one_letter_code
_entity_poly.pdbx_strand_id
1 'polypeptide(L)' 'LGVEIDTFCYPYGDKDEKIEEIVKNAGYKYAFTTKEGKFNGIKKQYSINRIFVEGNKLISLPDFIRKILVY' A
#
# COMPACT_ATOMS: atom_id res chain seq x y z
N LEU A 1 -4.62 19.30 -9.73
CA LEU A 1 -4.06 19.50 -8.38
C LEU A 1 -2.73 20.28 -8.37
N GLY A 2 -2.09 20.54 -9.52
CA GLY A 2 -0.88 21.39 -9.57
C GLY A 2 0.35 20.80 -8.88
N VAL A 3 0.30 19.51 -8.52
CA VAL A 3 1.37 18.75 -7.87
C VAL A 3 1.75 17.57 -8.75
N GLU A 4 3.01 17.14 -8.65
CA GLU A 4 3.49 15.91 -9.27
C GLU A 4 2.75 14.71 -8.67
N ILE A 5 2.32 13.78 -9.51
CA ILE A 5 1.75 12.49 -9.07
C ILE A 5 2.83 11.45 -9.27
N ASP A 6 3.48 11.04 -8.18
CA ASP A 6 4.59 10.09 -8.20
C ASP A 6 4.30 8.78 -7.46
N THR A 7 3.05 8.57 -7.06
CA THR A 7 2.61 7.35 -6.38
C THR A 7 1.40 6.71 -7.07
N PHE A 8 1.35 5.38 -7.03
CA PHE A 8 0.26 4.56 -7.58
C PHE A 8 -0.34 3.62 -6.54
N CYS A 9 -1.64 3.35 -6.59
CA CYS A 9 -2.29 2.35 -5.74
C CYS A 9 -2.99 1.32 -6.61
N TYR A 10 -2.55 0.06 -6.53
CA TYR A 10 -3.19 -1.01 -7.30
C TYR A 10 -4.63 -1.21 -6.81
N PRO A 11 -5.64 -1.18 -7.71
CA PRO A 11 -7.00 -1.54 -7.36
C PRO A 11 -7.03 -2.94 -6.74
N TYR A 12 -7.68 -3.08 -5.57
CA TYR A 12 -7.71 -4.31 -4.77
C TYR A 12 -6.34 -4.89 -4.36
N GLY A 13 -5.24 -4.21 -4.68
CA GLY A 13 -3.87 -4.66 -4.47
C GLY A 13 -3.37 -5.66 -5.52
N ASP A 14 -4.15 -5.89 -6.57
CA ASP A 14 -3.82 -6.87 -7.62
C ASP A 14 -2.75 -6.31 -8.54
N LYS A 15 -1.70 -7.11 -8.72
CA LYS A 15 -0.63 -6.83 -9.68
C LYS A 15 0.02 -8.12 -10.12
N ASP A 16 0.60 -8.06 -11.31
CA ASP A 16 1.61 -8.98 -11.80
C ASP A 16 2.87 -8.18 -12.20
N GLU A 17 3.84 -8.87 -12.79
CA GLU A 17 5.09 -8.25 -13.25
C GLU A 17 4.86 -7.25 -14.38
N LYS A 18 3.91 -7.52 -15.28
CA LYS A 18 3.59 -6.67 -16.42
C LYS A 18 2.97 -5.35 -15.98
N ILE A 19 2.02 -5.40 -15.05
CA ILE A 19 1.39 -4.22 -14.47
C ILE A 19 2.42 -3.40 -13.68
N GLU A 20 3.30 -4.05 -12.92
CA GLU A 20 4.37 -3.35 -12.21
C GLU A 20 5.33 -2.63 -13.18
N GLU A 21 5.67 -3.25 -14.31
CA GLU A 21 6.49 -2.63 -15.35
C GLU A 21 5.80 -1.43 -16.01
N ILE A 22 4.51 -1.52 -16.29
CA ILE A 22 3.71 -0.38 -16.80
C ILE A 22 3.75 0.79 -15.80
N VAL A 23 3.59 0.51 -14.50
CA VAL A 23 3.65 1.54 -13.44
C VAL A 23 5.04 2.18 -13.38
N LYS A 24 6.12 1.39 -13.47
CA LYS A 24 7.50 1.91 -13.53
C LYS A 24 7.70 2.83 -14.74
N ASN A 25 7.29 2.37 -15.92
CA ASN A 25 7.48 3.11 -17.18
C ASN A 25 6.63 4.37 -17.26
N ALA A 26 5.52 4.44 -16.52
CA ALA A 26 4.71 5.65 -16.40
C ALA A 26 5.36 6.73 -15.50
N GLY A 27 6.49 6.44 -14.85
CA GLY A 27 7.25 7.41 -14.05
C GLY A 27 6.85 7.50 -12.58
N TYR A 28 6.00 6.59 -12.09
CA TYR A 28 5.71 6.52 -10.65
C TYR A 28 6.96 6.09 -9.88
N LYS A 29 7.17 6.65 -8.69
CA LYS A 29 8.31 6.34 -7.80
C LYS A 29 7.96 5.21 -6.82
N TYR A 30 6.69 5.14 -6.41
CA TYR A 30 6.19 4.15 -5.45
C TYR A 30 4.83 3.58 -5.85
N ALA A 31 4.54 2.34 -5.44
CA ALA A 31 3.22 1.75 -5.59
C ALA A 31 2.80 0.87 -4.40
N PHE A 32 1.51 0.91 -4.08
CA PHE A 32 0.92 0.31 -2.87
C PHE A 32 -0.04 -0.84 -3.20
N THR A 33 0.03 -1.92 -2.42
CA THR A 33 -0.83 -3.11 -2.50
C THR A 33 -1.78 -3.19 -1.30
N THR A 34 -2.65 -4.20 -1.26
CA THR A 34 -3.50 -4.52 -0.09
C THR A 34 -2.86 -5.57 0.83
N LYS A 35 -1.61 -5.99 0.57
CA LYS A 35 -0.91 -6.93 1.46
C LYS A 35 -0.74 -6.28 2.84
N GLU A 36 -1.26 -6.93 3.87
CA GLU A 36 -1.24 -6.41 5.25
C GLU A 36 0.22 -6.32 5.76
N GLY A 37 0.57 -5.20 6.37
CA GLY A 37 1.80 -5.05 7.17
C GLY A 37 2.54 -3.72 7.01
N LYS A 38 3.58 -3.53 7.83
CA LYS A 38 4.52 -2.40 7.74
C LYS A 38 5.33 -2.39 6.45
N PHE A 39 5.84 -1.19 6.14
CA PHE A 39 6.86 -0.99 5.13
C PHE A 39 8.14 -1.77 5.50
N ASN A 40 8.65 -2.57 4.56
CA ASN A 40 9.82 -3.45 4.75
C ASN A 40 11.03 -3.05 3.89
N GLY A 41 11.12 -1.79 3.48
CA GLY A 41 12.31 -1.21 2.83
C GLY A 41 12.22 -1.06 1.32
N ILE A 42 13.29 -0.50 0.75
CA ILE A 42 13.37 0.02 -0.64
C ILE A 42 13.15 -1.07 -1.70
N LYS A 43 13.52 -2.34 -1.42
CA LYS A 43 13.38 -3.46 -2.37
C LYS A 43 11.94 -3.74 -2.80
N LYS A 44 10.93 -3.14 -2.15
CA LYS A 44 9.51 -3.30 -2.49
C LYS A 44 8.82 -1.95 -2.76
N GLN A 45 9.53 -0.96 -3.29
CA GLN A 45 8.97 0.38 -3.54
C GLN A 45 7.72 0.36 -4.46
N TYR A 46 7.57 -0.63 -5.34
CA TYR A 46 6.37 -0.83 -6.20
C TYR A 46 5.41 -1.90 -5.67
N SER A 47 5.58 -2.32 -4.43
CA SER A 47 4.84 -3.39 -3.77
C SER A 47 4.68 -3.10 -2.26
N ILE A 48 4.47 -1.83 -1.91
CA ILE A 48 4.41 -1.39 -0.52
C ILE A 48 3.15 -1.97 0.14
N ASN A 49 3.32 -2.57 1.32
CA ASN A 49 2.24 -3.08 2.14
C ASN A 49 1.44 -1.94 2.77
N ARG A 50 0.18 -2.21 3.13
CA ARG A 50 -0.68 -1.27 3.86
C ARG A 50 -1.24 -1.95 5.10
N ILE A 51 -1.62 -1.16 6.11
CA ILE A 51 -2.39 -1.64 7.25
C ILE A 51 -3.86 -1.36 6.94
N PHE A 52 -4.67 -2.41 6.81
CA PHE A 52 -6.10 -2.28 6.58
C PHE A 52 -6.81 -1.80 7.84
N VAL A 53 -7.60 -0.74 7.73
CA VAL A 53 -8.43 -0.21 8.81
C VAL A 53 -9.88 -0.29 8.35
N GLU A 54 -10.70 -0.99 9.11
CA GLU A 54 -12.12 -1.15 8.82
C GLU A 54 -12.95 -0.53 9.92
N GLY A 55 -13.95 0.26 9.52
CA GLY A 55 -14.89 0.91 10.42
C GLY A 55 -16.14 0.06 10.65
N ASN A 56 -15.97 -1.13 11.22
CA ASN A 56 -17.10 -1.95 11.67
C ASN A 56 -17.12 -2.03 13.21
N LYS A 57 -18.26 -2.41 13.80
CA LYS A 57 -18.41 -2.50 15.27
C LYS A 57 -17.50 -3.53 15.94
N LEU A 58 -16.84 -4.40 15.16
CA LEU A 58 -15.96 -5.46 15.65
C LEU A 58 -14.52 -4.98 15.87
N ILE A 59 -14.09 -3.92 15.17
CA ILE A 59 -12.75 -3.36 15.33
C ILE A 59 -12.82 -2.20 16.32
N SER A 60 -12.21 -2.40 17.48
CA SER A 60 -12.13 -1.39 18.53
C SER A 60 -10.87 -0.51 18.40
N LEU A 61 -10.82 0.59 19.14
CA LEU A 61 -9.60 1.40 19.26
C LEU A 61 -8.39 0.56 19.75
N PRO A 62 -8.52 -0.32 20.75
CA PRO A 62 -7.48 -1.30 21.08
C PRO A 62 -6.99 -2.14 19.90
N ASP A 63 -7.88 -2.63 19.04
CA ASP A 63 -7.50 -3.43 17.86
C ASP A 63 -6.72 -2.60 16.84
N PHE A 64 -7.14 -1.35 16.63
CA PHE A 64 -6.41 -0.41 15.80
C PHE A 64 -5.00 -0.13 16.34
N ILE A 65 -4.87 0.12 17.65
CA ILE A 65 -3.57 0.34 18.30
C ILE A 65 -2.68 -0.90 18.12
N ARG A 66 -3.22 -2.11 18.32
CA ARG A 66 -2.51 -3.36 18.09
C ARG A 66 -2.02 -3.47 16.64
N LYS A 67 -2.85 -3.08 15.67
CA LYS A 67 -2.46 -3.10 14.25
C LYS A 67 -1.25 -2.21 13.97
N ILE A 68 -1.20 -1.01 14.54
CA ILE A 68 -0.08 -0.07 14.36
C ILE A 68 1.20 -0.55 15.04
N LEU A 69 1.09 -1.12 16.26
CA LEU A 69 2.26 -1.52 17.03
C LEU A 69 2.89 -2.84 16.56
N VAL A 70 2.08 -3.80 16.12
CA VAL A 70 2.52 -5.18 15.88
C VAL A 70 2.78 -5.51 14.42
N TYR A 71 1.87 -5.12 13.50
CA TYR A 71 2.05 -5.33 12.05
C TYR A 71 2.99 -4.29 11.48
#